data_AF-A0AAV5AWN1-F1
#
_entry.id   AF-A0AAV5AWN1-F1
#
_cell.length_a   1.000
_cell.length_b   1.000
_cell.length_c   1.000
_cell.angle_alpha   90.00
_cell.angle_beta   90.00
_cell.angle_gamma   90.00
#
_symmetry.space_group_name_H-M   'P 1'
#
loop_
_entity.id
_entity.type
_entity.pdbx_description
1 polymer ?
#
loop_
_entity_poly.entity_id
_entity_poly.type
_entity_poly.pdbx_seq_one_letter_code
_entity_poly.pdbx_strand_id
1 'polypeptide(L)'
;MSFLGRIGVHTMYREYLVFRSWYKTALLLFVVQVVLILILSICKKIMTTALTRFVSLCFIAVGAIGLFFTYTDFTTTSHRVMKSSFHWGFYIFWIGWFISCLFFLFKKSNTTKSLIQLPNENTISVEESLKAEE
;
A
#
# COMPACT_ATOMS: atom_id res chain seq x y z
N MET A 1 -22.38 -12.08 17.31
CA MET A 1 -21.33 -12.87 16.63
C MET A 1 -21.10 -12.31 15.25
N SER A 2 -19.90 -11.84 14.95
CA SER A 2 -19.60 -11.04 13.75
C SER A 2 -19.69 -11.88 12.48
N PHE A 3 -20.56 -11.47 11.55
CA PHE A 3 -20.75 -12.11 10.24
C PHE A 3 -19.45 -12.31 9.45
N LEU A 4 -18.47 -11.41 9.65
CA LEU A 4 -17.17 -11.43 9.00
C LEU A 4 -16.33 -12.69 9.32
N GLY A 5 -16.48 -13.25 10.53
CA GLY A 5 -15.79 -14.49 10.92
C GLY A 5 -16.35 -15.74 10.24
N ARG A 6 -17.65 -15.73 9.88
CA ARG A 6 -18.33 -16.87 9.25
C ARG A 6 -17.97 -17.01 7.76
N ILE A 7 -17.69 -15.89 7.08
CA ILE A 7 -17.20 -15.89 5.69
C ILE A 7 -15.75 -16.39 5.62
N GLY A 8 -14.90 -16.03 6.59
CA GLY A 8 -13.50 -16.48 6.63
C GLY A 8 -13.35 -17.98 6.85
N VAL A 9 -14.08 -18.55 7.81
CA VAL A 9 -13.94 -19.98 8.19
C VAL A 9 -14.52 -20.93 7.13
N HIS A 10 -15.62 -20.56 6.46
CA HIS A 10 -16.19 -21.37 5.38
C HIS A 10 -15.34 -21.33 4.09
N THR A 11 -14.44 -20.36 3.95
CA THR A 11 -13.50 -20.28 2.83
C THR A 11 -12.35 -21.28 3.01
N MET A 12 -11.87 -21.46 4.26
CA MET A 12 -10.74 -22.32 4.62
C MET A 12 -10.93 -23.81 4.22
N TYR A 13 -12.15 -24.36 4.35
CA TYR A 13 -12.44 -25.75 3.94
C TYR A 13 -12.51 -25.94 2.41
N ARG A 14 -12.63 -24.86 1.64
CA ARG A 14 -12.70 -24.91 0.16
C ARG A 14 -11.34 -24.64 -0.50
N GLU A 15 -10.32 -24.27 0.27
CA GLU A 15 -8.96 -23.90 -0.18
C GLU A 15 -8.30 -25.00 -1.02
N TYR A 16 -8.47 -26.28 -0.68
CA TYR A 16 -7.88 -27.39 -1.45
C TYR A 16 -8.41 -27.53 -2.89
N LEU A 17 -9.60 -26.99 -3.19
CA LEU A 17 -10.18 -26.97 -4.54
C LEU A 17 -9.92 -25.66 -5.29
N VAL A 18 -9.51 -24.59 -4.60
CA VAL A 18 -9.22 -23.28 -5.19
C VAL A 18 -7.88 -23.29 -5.92
N PHE A 19 -6.87 -23.99 -5.42
CA PHE A 19 -5.57 -24.18 -6.09
C PHE A 19 -5.68 -24.91 -7.45
N ARG A 20 -6.78 -25.62 -7.73
CA ARG A 20 -7.03 -26.25 -9.05
C ARG A 20 -7.53 -25.24 -10.10
N SER A 21 -7.97 -24.05 -9.69
CA SER A 21 -8.74 -23.13 -10.52
C SER A 21 -8.09 -21.76 -10.63
N TRP A 22 -7.27 -21.57 -11.67
CA TRP A 22 -6.56 -20.33 -12.05
C TRP A 22 -7.30 -19.02 -11.70
N TYR A 23 -8.55 -18.91 -12.16
CA TYR A 23 -9.33 -17.69 -12.04
C TYR A 23 -9.74 -17.36 -10.60
N LYS A 24 -9.87 -18.37 -9.71
CA LYS A 24 -10.27 -18.14 -8.32
C LYS A 24 -9.11 -17.57 -7.51
N THR A 25 -7.90 -18.09 -7.71
CA THR A 25 -6.71 -17.53 -7.07
C THR A 25 -6.40 -16.13 -7.59
N ALA A 26 -6.54 -15.89 -8.89
CA ALA A 26 -6.38 -14.55 -9.45
C ALA A 26 -7.37 -13.54 -8.83
N LEU A 27 -8.64 -13.95 -8.67
CA LEU A 27 -9.65 -13.11 -8.02
C LEU A 27 -9.34 -12.87 -6.53
N LEU A 28 -8.85 -13.89 -5.82
CA LEU A 28 -8.42 -13.75 -4.42
C LEU A 28 -7.28 -12.73 -4.27
N LEU A 29 -6.22 -12.86 -5.07
CA LEU A 29 -5.09 -11.93 -5.08
C LEU A 29 -5.53 -10.51 -5.44
N PHE A 30 -6.47 -10.38 -6.38
CA PHE A 30 -7.05 -9.09 -6.74
C PHE A 30 -7.80 -8.44 -5.57
N VAL A 31 -8.63 -9.20 -4.84
CA VAL A 31 -9.33 -8.70 -3.66
C VAL A 31 -8.35 -8.24 -2.59
N VAL A 32 -7.30 -9.01 -2.32
CA VAL A 32 -6.24 -8.61 -1.38
C VAL A 32 -5.58 -7.31 -1.81
N GLN A 33 -5.30 -7.14 -3.11
CA GLN A 33 -4.72 -5.91 -3.65
C GLN A 33 -5.65 -4.70 -3.47
N VAL A 34 -6.95 -4.87 -3.71
CA VAL A 34 -7.94 -3.79 -3.49
C VAL A 34 -7.99 -3.40 -2.01
N VAL A 35 -8.00 -4.40 -1.11
CA VAL A 35 -8.02 -4.16 0.34
C VAL A 35 -6.75 -3.42 0.78
N LEU A 36 -5.58 -3.80 0.28
CA LEU A 36 -4.32 -3.10 0.53
C LEU A 36 -4.42 -1.62 0.15
N ILE A 37 -4.83 -1.33 -1.09
CA ILE A 37 -4.92 0.04 -1.60
C ILE A 37 -5.94 0.85 -0.80
N LEU A 38 -7.06 0.23 -0.42
CA LEU A 38 -8.10 0.85 0.39
C LEU A 38 -7.57 1.23 1.77
N ILE A 39 -6.83 0.34 2.44
CA ILE A 39 -6.18 0.61 3.74
C ILE A 39 -5.19 1.78 3.59
N LEU A 40 -4.29 1.74 2.61
CA LEU A 40 -3.32 2.83 2.40
C LEU A 40 -4.01 4.16 2.10
N SER A 41 -5.12 4.15 1.34
CA SER A 41 -5.91 5.34 1.01
C SER A 41 -6.61 5.94 2.23
N ILE A 42 -7.22 5.09 3.09
CA ILE A 42 -7.82 5.51 4.36
C ILE A 42 -6.75 6.08 5.29
N CYS A 43 -5.62 5.38 5.46
CA CYS A 43 -4.50 5.85 6.26
C CYS A 43 -4.02 7.22 5.80
N LYS A 44 -3.89 7.45 4.49
CA LYS A 44 -3.54 8.78 3.96
C LYS A 44 -4.57 9.86 4.28
N LYS A 45 -5.87 9.53 4.35
CA LYS A 45 -6.94 10.50 4.63
C LYS A 45 -6.96 10.92 6.10
N ILE A 46 -6.59 10.01 7.00
CA ILE A 46 -6.69 10.21 8.46
C ILE A 46 -5.35 10.65 9.05
N MET A 47 -4.22 10.18 8.51
CA MET A 47 -2.91 10.29 9.15
C MET A 47 -2.02 11.36 8.49
N THR A 48 -1.07 11.87 9.27
CA THR A 48 -0.04 12.80 8.78
C THR A 48 0.89 12.12 7.77
N THR A 49 1.53 12.92 6.91
CA THR A 49 2.40 12.41 5.84
C THR A 49 3.53 11.52 6.37
N ALA A 50 4.11 11.86 7.53
CA ALA A 50 5.19 11.08 8.14
C ALA A 50 4.72 9.66 8.52
N LEU A 51 3.52 9.54 9.10
CA LEU A 51 2.98 8.26 9.52
C LEU A 51 2.49 7.42 8.34
N THR A 52 1.96 8.06 7.29
CA THR A 52 1.63 7.37 6.01
C THR A 52 2.88 6.76 5.36
N ARG A 53 4.03 7.44 5.42
CA ARG A 53 5.31 6.90 4.93
C ARG A 53 5.79 5.72 5.79
N PHE A 54 5.68 5.82 7.11
CA PHE A 54 6.02 4.72 8.02
C PHE A 54 5.18 3.48 7.75
N VAL A 55 3.85 3.64 7.62
CA VAL A 55 2.94 2.54 7.27
C VAL A 55 3.30 1.94 5.91
N SER A 56 3.62 2.77 4.91
CA SER A 56 4.05 2.28 3.60
C SER A 56 5.34 1.46 3.69
N LEU A 57 6.30 1.86 4.52
CA LEU A 57 7.52 1.08 4.78
C LEU A 57 7.24 -0.25 5.48
N CYS A 58 6.34 -0.28 6.47
CA CYS A 58 5.91 -1.53 7.10
C CYS A 58 5.28 -2.49 6.08
N PHE A 59 4.43 -1.97 5.20
CA PHE A 59 3.81 -2.77 4.14
C PHE A 59 4.81 -3.28 3.10
N ILE A 60 5.89 -2.53 2.81
CA ILE A 60 7.01 -3.02 2.00
C ILE A 60 7.70 -4.20 2.69
N ALA A 61 7.97 -4.10 3.98
CA ALA A 61 8.61 -5.18 4.74
C ALA A 61 7.74 -6.46 4.76
N VAL A 62 6.43 -6.30 4.99
CA VAL A 62 5.46 -7.41 4.90
C VAL A 62 5.46 -8.00 3.49
N GLY A 63 5.53 -7.15 2.47
CA GLY A 63 5.60 -7.58 1.08
C GLY A 63 6.86 -8.41 0.76
N ALA A 64 8.01 -7.98 1.28
CA ALA A 64 9.27 -8.70 1.12
C ALA A 64 9.25 -10.07 1.81
N ILE A 65 8.70 -10.14 3.03
CA ILE A 65 8.54 -11.40 3.77
C ILE A 65 7.62 -12.35 3.01
N GLY A 66 6.47 -11.86 2.55
CA GLY A 66 5.53 -12.69 1.80
C GLY A 66 6.10 -13.16 0.45
N LEU A 67 6.86 -12.32 -0.24
CA LEU A 67 7.59 -12.72 -1.46
C LEU A 67 8.60 -13.82 -1.16
N PHE A 68 9.35 -13.71 -0.07
CA PHE A 68 10.29 -14.75 0.36
C PHE A 68 9.58 -16.08 0.61
N PHE A 69 8.48 -16.07 1.38
CA PHE A 69 7.68 -17.28 1.60
C PHE A 69 7.12 -17.87 0.29
N THR A 70 6.63 -17.01 -0.61
CA THR A 70 6.13 -17.44 -1.93
C THR A 70 7.26 -18.07 -2.74
N TYR A 71 8.45 -17.47 -2.73
CA TYR A 71 9.62 -17.99 -3.42
C TYR A 71 10.06 -19.34 -2.85
N THR A 72 10.08 -19.50 -1.52
CA THR A 72 10.39 -20.77 -0.86
C THR A 72 9.34 -21.84 -1.17
N ASP A 73 8.05 -21.51 -1.12
CA ASP A 73 6.97 -22.45 -1.46
C ASP A 73 7.06 -22.90 -2.93
N PHE A 74 7.32 -21.96 -3.84
CA PHE A 74 7.53 -22.29 -5.24
C PHE A 74 8.79 -23.15 -5.43
N THR A 75 9.94 -22.79 -4.85
CA THR A 75 11.16 -23.58 -5.03
C THR A 75 11.09 -24.98 -4.41
N THR A 76 10.36 -25.17 -3.31
CA THR A 76 10.29 -26.45 -2.60
C THR A 76 9.21 -27.38 -3.19
N THR A 77 8.09 -26.83 -3.68
CA THR A 77 6.91 -27.59 -4.11
C THR A 77 6.73 -27.65 -5.64
N SER A 78 7.54 -26.92 -6.42
CA SER A 78 7.38 -26.76 -7.88
C SER A 78 7.49 -28.03 -8.72
N HIS A 79 8.13 -29.10 -8.24
CA HIS A 79 8.61 -30.13 -9.16
C HIS A 79 7.53 -31.05 -9.76
N ARG A 80 6.22 -30.88 -9.44
CA ARG A 80 5.20 -31.79 -10.01
C ARG A 80 3.75 -31.29 -10.10
N VAL A 81 3.32 -30.24 -9.39
CA VAL A 81 1.87 -30.04 -9.13
C VAL A 81 1.25 -28.73 -9.64
N MET A 82 2.03 -27.70 -10.01
CA MET A 82 1.48 -26.36 -10.24
C MET A 82 1.77 -25.82 -11.65
N LYS A 83 0.72 -25.35 -12.34
CA LYS A 83 0.81 -24.78 -13.71
C LYS A 83 1.73 -23.56 -13.74
N SER A 84 2.60 -23.44 -14.74
CA SER A 84 3.53 -22.31 -14.92
C SER A 84 2.84 -20.94 -14.87
N SER A 85 1.60 -20.84 -15.34
CA SER A 85 0.79 -19.63 -15.21
C SER A 85 0.76 -19.09 -13.76
N PHE A 86 0.74 -19.96 -12.75
CA PHE A 86 0.59 -19.60 -11.32
C PHE A 86 1.73 -18.81 -10.74
N HIS A 87 2.93 -19.09 -11.22
CA HIS A 87 4.10 -18.33 -10.88
C HIS A 87 3.94 -16.87 -11.34
N TRP A 88 3.50 -16.67 -12.59
CA TRP A 88 3.28 -15.33 -13.15
C TRP A 88 2.25 -14.52 -12.39
N GLY A 89 1.16 -15.14 -11.94
CA GLY A 89 0.13 -14.46 -11.14
C GLY A 89 0.66 -13.89 -9.82
N PHE A 90 1.47 -14.67 -9.10
CA PHE A 90 2.09 -14.22 -7.86
C PHE A 90 3.15 -13.15 -8.07
N TYR A 91 3.97 -13.25 -9.13
CA TYR A 91 4.94 -12.20 -9.46
C TYR A 91 4.25 -10.85 -9.74
N ILE A 92 3.18 -10.85 -10.55
CA ILE A 92 2.42 -9.63 -10.86
C ILE A 92 1.78 -9.05 -9.58
N PHE A 93 1.28 -9.91 -8.69
CA PHE A 93 0.74 -9.48 -7.39
C PHE A 93 1.80 -8.77 -6.54
N TRP A 94 2.98 -9.37 -6.34
CA TRP A 94 4.05 -8.75 -5.55
C TRP A 94 4.56 -7.45 -6.18
N ILE A 95 4.70 -7.40 -7.51
CA ILE A 95 5.05 -6.17 -8.23
C ILE A 95 4.01 -5.08 -7.97
N GLY A 96 2.72 -5.40 -8.08
CA GLY A 96 1.63 -4.47 -7.80
C GLY A 96 1.63 -3.96 -6.35
N TRP A 97 1.93 -4.85 -5.38
CA TRP A 97 2.11 -4.50 -3.97
C TRP A 97 3.23 -3.48 -3.77
N PHE A 98 4.42 -3.72 -4.33
CA PHE A 98 5.53 -2.79 -4.24
C PHE A 98 5.22 -1.46 -4.93
N ILE A 99 4.65 -1.48 -6.14
CA ILE A 99 4.24 -0.26 -6.86
C ILE A 99 3.27 0.56 -6.02
N SER A 100 2.28 -0.09 -5.38
CA SER A 100 1.31 0.59 -4.53
C SER A 100 1.99 1.26 -3.33
N CYS A 101 2.92 0.57 -2.67
CA CYS A 101 3.67 1.13 -1.55
C CYS A 101 4.58 2.29 -2.00
N LEU A 102 5.30 2.14 -3.12
CA LEU A 102 6.14 3.19 -3.69
C LEU A 102 5.32 4.42 -4.06
N PHE A 103 4.14 4.23 -4.66
CA PHE A 103 3.25 5.34 -5.02
C PHE A 103 2.89 6.19 -3.80
N PHE A 104 2.56 5.58 -2.67
CA PHE A 104 2.28 6.31 -1.43
C PHE A 104 3.52 6.89 -0.76
N LEU A 105 4.69 6.27 -0.93
CA LEU A 105 5.97 6.78 -0.43
C LEU A 105 6.42 8.06 -1.16
N PHE A 106 6.32 8.07 -2.49
CA PHE A 106 6.77 9.18 -3.35
C PHE A 106 5.74 10.28 -3.53
N LYS A 107 4.48 10.07 -3.14
CA LYS A 107 3.45 11.11 -3.22
C LYS A 107 3.85 12.30 -2.35
N LYS A 108 4.35 13.35 -3.01
CA LYS A 108 4.86 14.56 -2.37
C LYS A 108 3.76 15.17 -1.50
N SER A 109 4.07 15.38 -0.23
CA SER A 109 3.22 16.16 0.66
C SER A 109 3.36 17.61 0.27
N ASN A 110 2.30 18.15 -0.34
CA ASN A 110 2.22 19.56 -0.72
C ASN A 110 2.15 20.49 0.51
N THR A 111 2.11 19.94 1.73
CA THR A 111 1.95 20.66 3.00
C THR A 111 3.03 21.71 3.25
N THR A 112 4.23 21.57 2.69
CA THR A 112 5.32 22.55 2.91
C THR A 112 5.15 23.85 2.13
N LYS A 113 4.32 23.91 1.07
CA LYS A 113 4.12 25.17 0.32
C LYS A 113 3.32 26.22 1.10
N SER A 114 2.49 25.81 2.06
CA SER A 114 1.63 26.74 2.81
C SER A 114 2.36 27.54 3.90
N LEU A 115 3.44 27.00 4.49
CA LEU A 115 4.18 27.69 5.55
C LEU A 115 5.25 28.67 5.03
N ILE A 116 5.55 28.61 3.72
CA ILE A 116 6.52 29.50 3.05
C ILE A 116 5.79 30.62 2.28
N GLN A 117 4.46 30.52 2.13
CA GLN A 117 3.61 31.52 1.45
C GLN A 117 2.94 32.53 2.39
N LEU A 118 3.41 32.68 3.62
CA LEU A 118 3.19 33.91 4.36
C LEU A 118 4.44 34.79 4.18
N PRO A 119 4.63 35.48 3.02
CA PRO A 119 5.47 36.64 3.05
C PRO A 119 4.84 37.56 4.09
N ASN A 120 5.69 37.95 5.02
CA ASN A 120 5.39 38.78 6.15
C ASN A 120 4.86 40.14 5.65
N GLU A 121 3.55 40.20 5.44
CA GLU A 121 2.78 41.40 5.11
C GLU A 121 3.01 42.49 6.17
N ASN A 122 3.32 42.07 7.40
CA ASN A 122 3.61 42.96 8.52
C ASN A 122 5.04 43.55 8.48
N THR A 123 6.04 42.91 7.87
CA THR A 123 7.38 43.52 7.74
C THR A 123 7.42 44.58 6.66
N ILE A 124 6.66 44.39 5.57
CA ILE A 124 6.63 45.36 4.48
C ILE A 124 5.92 46.63 4.98
N SER A 125 4.82 46.50 5.73
CA SER A 125 4.14 47.66 6.32
C SER A 125 4.96 48.38 7.40
N VAL A 126 5.77 47.66 8.17
CA VAL A 126 6.64 48.26 9.19
C VAL A 126 7.81 49.01 8.57
N GLU A 127 8.44 48.46 7.52
CA GLU A 127 9.54 49.10 6.80
C GLU A 127 9.06 50.37 6.05
N GLU A 128 7.84 50.34 5.51
CA GLU A 128 7.23 51.49 4.84
C GLU A 128 6.82 52.59 5.84
N SER A 129 6.35 52.23 7.05
CA SER A 129 6.09 53.20 8.11
C SER A 129 7.34 53.86 8.68
N LEU A 130 8.47 53.14 8.74
CA LEU A 130 9.74 53.67 9.25
C LEU A 130 10.36 54.69 8.28
N LYS A 131 10.14 54.52 6.97
CA LYS A 131 10.69 55.38 5.92
C LYS A 131 9.88 56.66 5.69
N ALA A 132 8.68 56.76 6.25
CA ALA A 132 7.84 57.95 6.18
C ALA A 132 8.08 58.92 7.35
N GLU A 133 8.85 58.51 8.37
CA GLU A 133 9.22 59.32 9.53
C GLU A 133 10.64 59.93 9.46
N GLU A 134 11.43 59.61 8.42
CA GLU A 134 12.72 60.26 8.08
C GLU A 134 12.55 61.32 6.99
#